data_AF-A0A383VMG3-F1
#
_entry.id   AF-A0A383VMG3-F1
#
_cell.length_a   1.000
_cell.length_b   1.000
_cell.length_c   1.000
_cell.angle_alpha   90.00
_cell.angle_beta   90.00
_cell.angle_gamma   90.00
#
_symmetry.space_group_name_H-M   'P 1'
#
loop_
_entity.id
_entity.type
_entity.pdbx_description
1 polymer ?
#
loop_
_entity_poly.entity_id
_entity_poly.type
_entity_poly.pdbx_seq_one_letter_code
_entity_poly.pdbx_strand_id
1 'polypeptide(L)'
;MGLHRRRVWEIAKGFRGRAKNCIKIARQQAEKALQHAYKGRKDKKGENRSLWIQRVNAAAREHGIKYSLFMNGLRQENVTLNRKMLSELAIFEPHSFKALVEQVQYMRGLGGSRPGSSSSSSSSSSSSSSSSSVAKRITVGSLEAGSNSSSSSKAAGSISSNTA
;
A
#
# COMPACT_ATOMS: atom_id res chain seq x y z
N MET A 1 30.27 -25.60 20.24
CA MET A 1 29.97 -26.90 19.60
C MET A 1 30.36 -26.83 18.13
N GLY A 2 31.39 -27.56 17.72
CA GLY A 2 31.90 -27.49 16.34
C GLY A 2 31.08 -28.31 15.36
N LEU A 3 30.85 -27.77 14.16
CA LEU A 3 30.26 -28.54 13.06
C LEU A 3 31.23 -29.63 12.59
N HIS A 4 30.71 -30.83 12.38
CA HIS A 4 31.44 -31.95 11.82
C HIS A 4 31.86 -31.65 10.37
N ARG A 5 33.08 -32.08 9.98
CA ARG A 5 33.71 -31.77 8.69
C ARG A 5 32.79 -32.04 7.49
N ARG A 6 32.08 -33.17 7.47
CA ARG A 6 31.17 -33.54 6.38
C ARG A 6 30.00 -32.54 6.23
N ARG A 7 29.35 -32.18 7.35
CA ARG A 7 28.26 -31.19 7.39
C ARG A 7 28.74 -29.80 6.99
N VAL A 8 29.96 -29.40 7.37
CA VAL A 8 30.53 -28.11 6.93
C VAL A 8 30.65 -28.07 5.42
N TRP A 9 31.12 -29.15 4.78
CA TRP A 9 31.21 -29.21 3.32
C TRP A 9 29.85 -29.17 2.64
N GLU A 10 28.83 -29.82 3.21
CA GLU A 10 27.46 -29.76 2.68
C GLU A 10 26.90 -28.34 2.69
N ILE A 11 27.09 -27.61 3.80
CA ILE A 11 26.63 -26.22 3.94
C ILE A 11 27.47 -25.27 3.06
N ALA A 12 28.77 -25.53 2.95
CA ALA A 12 29.70 -24.67 2.20
C ALA A 12 29.61 -24.85 0.67
N LYS A 13 28.79 -25.79 0.16
CA LYS A 13 28.52 -25.91 -1.27
C LYS A 13 27.95 -24.58 -1.79
N GLY A 14 28.62 -24.01 -2.79
CA GLY A 14 28.24 -22.71 -3.37
C GLY A 14 28.83 -21.49 -2.67
N PHE A 15 29.62 -21.65 -1.60
CA PHE A 15 30.38 -20.53 -1.02
C PHE A 15 31.44 -20.03 -2.01
N ARG A 16 31.68 -18.72 -2.00
CA ARG A 16 32.64 -18.07 -2.91
C ARG A 16 34.07 -18.14 -2.35
N GLY A 17 35.05 -18.29 -3.24
CA GLY A 17 36.47 -18.19 -2.91
C GLY A 17 36.98 -19.30 -1.98
N ARG A 18 37.80 -18.96 -0.98
CA ARG A 18 38.44 -19.93 -0.08
C ARG A 18 37.46 -20.60 0.88
N ALA A 19 36.26 -20.05 1.06
CA ALA A 19 35.24 -20.59 1.96
C ALA A 19 34.64 -21.93 1.48
N LYS A 20 34.85 -22.32 0.20
CA LYS A 20 34.49 -23.64 -0.33
C LYS A 20 35.64 -24.65 -0.39
N ASN A 21 36.88 -24.25 -0.10
CA ASN A 21 38.08 -25.09 -0.24
C ASN A 21 38.84 -25.27 1.09
N CYS A 22 38.77 -24.31 2.02
CA CYS A 22 39.53 -24.33 3.27
C CYS A 22 38.59 -24.57 4.46
N ILE A 23 38.76 -25.69 5.18
CA ILE A 23 37.83 -26.11 6.25
C ILE A 23 37.70 -25.10 7.40
N LYS A 24 38.80 -24.43 7.77
CA LYS A 24 38.80 -23.42 8.86
C LYS A 24 37.89 -22.23 8.50
N ILE A 25 38.01 -21.74 7.27
CA ILE A 25 37.22 -20.62 6.74
C ILE A 25 35.77 -21.06 6.51
N ALA A 26 35.58 -22.24 5.91
CA ALA A 26 34.27 -22.82 5.66
C ALA A 26 33.44 -22.96 6.94
N ARG A 27 34.07 -23.41 8.04
CA ARG A 27 33.40 -23.55 9.34
C ARG A 27 32.92 -22.21 9.90
N GLN A 28 33.78 -21.19 9.90
CA GLN A 28 33.40 -19.85 10.35
C GLN A 28 32.25 -19.27 9.52
N GLN A 29 32.30 -19.46 8.21
CA GLN A 29 31.26 -18.97 7.31
C GLN A 29 29.95 -19.76 7.46
N ALA A 30 30.01 -21.08 7.66
CA ALA A 30 28.86 -21.94 7.88
C ALA A 30 28.14 -21.59 9.19
N GLU A 31 28.88 -21.33 10.27
CA GLU A 31 28.31 -20.87 11.54
C GLU A 31 27.53 -19.56 11.36
N LYS A 32 28.12 -18.57 10.68
CA LYS A 32 27.44 -17.31 10.32
C LYS A 32 26.22 -17.53 9.43
N ALA A 33 26.34 -18.38 8.40
CA ALA A 33 25.24 -18.68 7.47
C ALA A 33 24.05 -19.29 8.20
N LEU A 34 24.27 -20.18 9.18
CA LEU A 34 23.21 -20.76 10.00
C LEU A 34 22.54 -19.72 10.90
N GLN A 35 23.32 -18.80 11.49
CA GLN A 35 22.78 -17.69 12.26
C GLN A 35 21.91 -16.77 11.39
N HIS A 36 22.39 -16.40 10.20
CA HIS A 36 21.62 -15.61 9.24
C HIS A 36 20.38 -16.35 8.75
N ALA A 37 20.44 -17.66 8.52
CA ALA A 37 19.28 -18.46 8.13
C ALA A 37 18.22 -18.48 9.24
N TYR A 38 18.63 -18.60 10.51
CA TYR A 38 17.72 -18.51 11.64
C TYR A 38 17.05 -17.13 11.73
N LYS A 39 17.85 -16.06 11.64
CA LYS A 39 17.35 -14.69 11.66
C LYS A 39 16.43 -14.40 10.47
N GLY A 40 16.83 -14.75 9.25
CA GLY A 40 16.04 -14.56 8.03
C GLY A 40 14.70 -15.29 8.04
N ARG A 41 14.59 -16.48 8.65
CA ARG A 41 13.28 -17.15 8.82
C ARG A 41 12.33 -16.36 9.71
N LYS A 42 12.85 -15.67 10.73
CA LYS A 42 12.06 -14.80 11.61
C LYS A 42 11.67 -13.51 10.88
N ASP A 43 12.63 -12.90 10.20
CA ASP A 43 12.49 -11.60 9.53
C ASP A 43 11.56 -11.68 8.30
N LYS A 44 11.56 -12.80 7.56
CA LYS A 44 10.68 -13.05 6.40
C LYS A 44 9.20 -12.79 6.68
N LYS A 45 8.74 -13.04 7.91
CA LYS A 45 7.33 -12.76 8.31
C LYS A 45 7.04 -11.26 8.35
N GLY A 46 8.00 -10.46 8.81
CA GLY A 46 7.92 -9.01 8.85
C GLY A 46 8.09 -8.38 7.47
N GLU A 47 9.05 -8.85 6.68
CA GLU A 47 9.29 -8.40 5.30
C GLU A 47 8.05 -8.61 4.42
N ASN A 48 7.46 -9.81 4.47
CA ASN A 48 6.21 -10.09 3.74
C ASN A 48 5.07 -9.18 4.19
N ARG A 49 4.95 -8.93 5.49
CA ARG A 49 3.92 -8.02 6.01
C ARG A 49 4.14 -6.60 5.51
N SER A 50 5.37 -6.12 5.51
CA SER A 50 5.73 -4.79 4.99
C SER A 50 5.35 -4.67 3.51
N LEU A 51 5.70 -5.69 2.71
CA LEU A 51 5.34 -5.77 1.29
C LEU A 51 3.82 -5.73 1.07
N TRP A 52 3.05 -6.50 1.84
CA TRP A 52 1.58 -6.49 1.72
C TRP A 52 0.99 -5.13 2.07
N ILE A 53 1.53 -4.46 3.10
CA ILE A 53 1.09 -3.10 3.47
C ILE A 53 1.40 -2.12 2.34
N GLN A 54 2.60 -2.20 1.74
CA GLN A 54 2.98 -1.33 0.63
C GLN A 54 2.04 -1.50 -0.57
N ARG A 55 1.71 -2.74 -0.94
CA ARG A 55 0.77 -3.07 -2.02
C ARG A 55 -0.62 -2.52 -1.75
N VAL A 56 -1.17 -2.79 -0.56
CA VAL A 56 -2.51 -2.28 -0.19
C VAL A 56 -2.51 -0.75 -0.07
N ASN A 57 -1.41 -0.15 0.37
CA ASN A 57 -1.29 1.31 0.44
C ASN A 57 -1.30 1.94 -0.95
N ALA A 58 -0.62 1.35 -1.93
CA ALA A 58 -0.67 1.81 -3.32
C ALA A 58 -2.11 1.77 -3.85
N ALA A 59 -2.77 0.62 -3.77
CA ALA A 59 -4.15 0.45 -4.23
C ALA A 59 -5.16 1.36 -3.49
N ALA A 60 -5.04 1.49 -2.17
CA ALA A 60 -5.91 2.38 -1.40
C ALA A 60 -5.75 3.85 -1.80
N ARG A 61 -4.51 4.27 -2.15
CA ARG A 61 -4.24 5.63 -2.61
C ARG A 61 -4.82 5.92 -3.99
N GLU A 62 -4.89 4.95 -4.88
CA GLU A 62 -5.57 5.09 -6.17
C GLU A 62 -7.06 5.41 -5.99
N HIS A 63 -7.68 4.92 -4.92
CA HIS A 63 -9.07 5.22 -4.56
C HIS A 63 -9.22 6.37 -3.54
N GLY A 64 -8.15 7.13 -3.28
CA GLY A 64 -8.19 8.34 -2.44
C GLY A 64 -8.22 8.11 -0.92
N ILE A 65 -8.01 6.88 -0.43
CA ILE A 65 -7.98 6.59 1.02
C ILE A 65 -6.58 6.24 1.51
N LYS A 66 -6.25 6.70 2.73
CA LYS A 66 -5.03 6.29 3.44
C LYS A 66 -5.21 4.90 4.07
N TYR A 67 -4.20 4.02 3.95
CA TYR A 67 -4.21 2.66 4.53
C TYR A 67 -4.73 2.59 5.98
N SER A 68 -4.33 3.50 6.86
CA SER A 68 -4.78 3.50 8.26
C SER A 68 -6.28 3.68 8.42
N LEU A 69 -6.88 4.52 7.56
CA LEU A 69 -8.33 4.74 7.54
C LEU A 69 -9.06 3.53 6.97
N PHE A 70 -8.55 2.97 5.88
CA PHE A 70 -9.09 1.75 5.27
C PHE A 70 -9.11 0.58 6.26
N MET A 71 -7.98 0.32 6.92
CA MET A 71 -7.88 -0.74 7.93
C MET A 71 -8.72 -0.48 9.17
N ASN A 72 -8.98 0.78 9.52
CA ASN A 72 -9.88 1.10 10.62
C ASN A 72 -11.33 0.81 10.24
N GLY A 73 -11.75 1.18 9.02
CA GLY A 73 -13.09 0.87 8.51
C GLY A 73 -13.37 -0.64 8.46
N LEU A 74 -12.44 -1.42 7.92
CA LEU A 74 -12.58 -2.88 7.87
C LEU A 74 -12.76 -3.52 9.25
N ARG A 75 -12.09 -2.99 10.29
CA ARG A 75 -12.26 -3.48 11.67
C ARG A 75 -13.62 -3.11 12.25
N GLN A 76 -14.12 -1.92 11.95
CA GLN A 76 -15.44 -1.46 12.41
C GLN A 76 -16.56 -2.31 11.80
N GLU A 77 -16.37 -2.76 10.56
CA GLU A 77 -17.29 -3.65 9.85
C GLU A 77 -17.11 -5.13 10.21
N ASN A 78 -16.22 -5.46 11.16
CA ASN A 78 -15.86 -6.83 11.55
C ASN A 78 -15.35 -7.72 10.40
N VAL A 79 -14.84 -7.12 9.33
CA VAL A 79 -14.24 -7.83 8.20
C VAL A 79 -12.84 -8.30 8.60
N THR A 80 -12.75 -9.55 9.06
CA THR A 80 -11.50 -10.19 9.51
C THR A 80 -10.66 -10.70 8.32
N LEU A 81 -10.32 -9.81 7.38
CA LEU A 81 -9.47 -10.17 6.25
C LEU A 81 -7.97 -10.08 6.58
N ASN A 82 -7.24 -11.12 6.17
CA ASN A 82 -5.80 -11.15 6.26
C ASN A 82 -5.15 -10.19 5.24
N ARG A 83 -4.05 -9.54 5.64
CA ARG A 83 -3.30 -8.60 4.78
C ARG A 83 -2.75 -9.24 3.51
N LYS A 84 -2.39 -10.52 3.59
CA LYS A 84 -1.99 -11.33 2.42
C LYS A 84 -3.11 -11.35 1.38
N MET A 85 -4.31 -11.79 1.79
CA MET A 85 -5.49 -11.86 0.93
C MET A 85 -5.86 -10.48 0.37
N LEU A 86 -5.86 -9.43 1.22
CA LEU A 86 -6.10 -8.05 0.76
C LEU A 86 -5.09 -7.60 -0.30
N SER A 87 -3.81 -7.96 -0.16
CA SER A 87 -2.80 -7.62 -1.15
C SER A 87 -2.93 -8.42 -2.45
N GLU A 88 -3.44 -9.65 -2.39
CA GLU A 88 -3.71 -10.48 -3.56
C GLU A 88 -4.95 -9.96 -4.30
N LEU A 89 -6.02 -9.64 -3.58
CA LEU A 89 -7.23 -9.01 -4.14
C LEU A 89 -6.92 -7.67 -4.81
N ALA A 90 -6.07 -6.84 -4.21
CA ALA A 90 -5.65 -5.58 -4.79
C ALA A 90 -4.90 -5.74 -6.13
N ILE A 91 -4.24 -6.87 -6.37
CA ILE A 91 -3.48 -7.12 -7.60
C ILE A 91 -4.35 -7.79 -8.66
N PHE A 92 -5.11 -8.82 -8.30
CA PHE A 92 -5.85 -9.64 -9.25
C PHE A 92 -7.23 -9.08 -9.58
N GLU A 93 -7.90 -8.46 -8.61
CA GLU A 93 -9.33 -8.12 -8.71
C GLU A 93 -9.59 -6.66 -8.29
N PRO A 94 -9.25 -5.67 -9.14
CA PRO A 94 -9.39 -4.25 -8.80
C PRO A 94 -10.85 -3.82 -8.58
N HIS A 95 -11.81 -4.45 -9.25
CA HIS A 95 -13.24 -4.16 -9.07
C HIS A 95 -13.73 -4.56 -7.67
N SER A 96 -13.34 -5.75 -7.20
CA SER A 96 -13.68 -6.25 -5.87
C SER A 96 -13.03 -5.39 -4.78
N PHE A 97 -11.77 -4.98 -4.98
CA PHE A 97 -11.08 -4.08 -4.05
C PHE A 97 -11.76 -2.71 -3.97
N LYS A 98 -12.19 -2.16 -5.11
CA LYS A 98 -12.94 -0.89 -5.15
C LYS A 98 -14.25 -0.96 -4.34
N ALA A 99 -15.02 -2.03 -4.46
CA ALA A 99 -16.26 -2.20 -3.70
C ALA A 99 -16.02 -2.19 -2.17
N LEU A 100 -14.95 -2.84 -1.70
CA LEU A 100 -14.55 -2.80 -0.29
C LEU A 100 -14.17 -1.39 0.17
N VAL A 101 -13.47 -0.66 -0.70
CA VAL A 101 -13.06 0.72 -0.40
C VAL A 101 -14.28 1.64 -0.31
N GLU A 102 -15.22 1.54 -1.25
CA GLU A 102 -16.47 2.31 -1.25
C GLU A 102 -17.31 2.04 0.00
N GLN A 103 -17.44 0.76 0.39
CA GLN A 103 -18.13 0.35 1.62
C GLN A 103 -17.51 1.02 2.86
N VAL A 104 -16.18 1.04 2.94
CA VAL A 104 -15.46 1.71 4.03
C VAL A 104 -15.64 3.24 4.01
N GLN A 105 -15.68 3.89 2.83
CA GLN A 105 -15.92 5.34 2.73
C GLN A 105 -17.32 5.70 3.25
N TYR A 106 -18.32 4.92 2.83
CA TYR A 106 -19.70 5.09 3.23
C TYR A 106 -19.85 5.00 4.76
N MET A 107 -19.27 3.97 5.39
CA MET A 107 -19.31 3.80 6.84
C MET A 107 -18.63 4.92 7.63
N ARG A 108 -17.56 5.51 7.11
CA ARG A 108 -16.88 6.63 7.80
C ARG A 108 -17.55 7.99 7.57
N GLY A 109 -18.65 8.06 6.81
CA GLY A 109 -19.29 9.32 6.47
C GLY A 109 -18.43 10.22 5.57
N LEU A 110 -17.42 9.65 4.91
CA LEU A 110 -16.59 10.33 3.91
C LEU A 110 -17.34 10.29 2.57
N GLY A 111 -18.51 10.93 2.49
CA GLY A 111 -19.26 11.24 1.26
C GLY A 111 -19.12 10.25 0.11
N GLY A 112 -19.53 9.00 0.29
CA GLY A 112 -19.53 7.96 -0.75
C GLY A 112 -20.96 7.51 -1.09
N SER A 113 -21.31 7.51 -2.37
CA SER A 113 -22.54 6.88 -2.87
C SER A 113 -22.51 5.38 -2.55
N ARG A 114 -23.63 4.83 -2.07
CA ARG A 114 -23.74 3.40 -1.68
C ARG A 114 -23.29 2.49 -2.83
N PRO A 115 -22.34 1.55 -2.60
CA PRO A 115 -22.03 0.52 -3.60
C PRO A 115 -23.29 -0.33 -3.82
N GLY A 116 -23.85 -0.28 -5.02
CA GLY A 116 -25.09 -0.99 -5.38
C GLY A 116 -26.30 -0.12 -5.73
N SER A 117 -26.20 1.22 -5.78
CA SER A 117 -27.19 2.03 -6.49
C SER A 117 -26.88 2.07 -8.00
N SER A 118 -26.81 0.89 -8.64
CA SER A 118 -27.14 0.80 -10.06
C SER A 118 -28.62 1.09 -10.16
N SER A 119 -28.94 2.36 -10.42
CA SER A 119 -30.20 2.76 -10.99
C SER A 119 -30.46 1.90 -12.22
N SER A 120 -31.35 0.92 -12.06
CA SER A 120 -32.31 0.56 -13.08
C SER A 120 -33.15 1.81 -13.39
N SER A 121 -32.52 2.77 -14.09
CA SER A 121 -33.21 3.76 -14.88
C SER A 121 -33.76 3.01 -16.10
N SER A 122 -34.97 2.50 -15.90
CA SER A 122 -36.02 2.42 -16.91
C SER A 122 -35.88 3.55 -17.94
N SER A 123 -35.36 3.23 -19.12
CA SER A 123 -35.59 4.00 -20.33
C SER A 123 -36.95 3.60 -20.90
N SER A 124 -38.02 4.01 -20.22
CA SER A 124 -39.33 4.17 -20.83
C SER A 124 -39.31 5.46 -21.63
N SER A 125 -39.25 5.30 -22.94
CA SER A 125 -39.50 6.31 -23.96
C SER A 125 -40.88 6.93 -23.79
N SER A 126 -40.93 8.23 -23.54
CA SER A 126 -42.13 9.04 -23.75
C SER A 126 -41.73 10.39 -24.33
N SER A 127 -42.01 10.51 -25.61
CA SER A 127 -42.08 11.71 -26.44
C SER A 127 -43.20 12.66 -26.01
N SER A 128 -42.92 13.96 -25.88
CA SER A 128 -43.72 15.08 -26.46
C SER A 128 -43.26 16.48 -25.98
N SER A 129 -42.65 17.22 -26.90
CA SER A 129 -43.06 18.55 -27.42
C SER A 129 -43.37 19.77 -26.51
N SER A 130 -42.56 20.82 -26.73
CA SER A 130 -42.94 22.23 -26.99
C SER A 130 -43.29 23.19 -25.83
N SER A 131 -42.47 24.22 -25.62
CA SER A 131 -42.72 25.60 -26.13
C SER A 131 -41.98 26.72 -25.37
N SER A 132 -41.13 27.43 -26.13
CA SER A 132 -41.00 28.89 -26.24
C SER A 132 -40.43 29.77 -25.10
N SER A 133 -39.55 30.69 -25.57
CA SER A 133 -39.34 32.08 -25.14
C SER A 133 -38.26 32.35 -24.07
N VAL A 134 -37.44 33.40 -24.11
CA VAL A 134 -37.06 34.47 -25.06
C VAL A 134 -35.87 35.22 -24.40
N ALA A 135 -34.95 35.75 -25.20
CA ALA A 135 -34.06 36.92 -24.99
C ALA A 135 -32.95 36.99 -23.89
N LYS A 136 -31.73 37.15 -24.43
CA LYS A 136 -30.71 38.21 -24.19
C LYS A 136 -30.34 38.59 -22.75
N ARG A 137 -29.04 38.42 -22.42
CA ARG A 137 -28.17 39.57 -22.10
C ARG A 137 -26.68 39.23 -22.23
N ILE A 138 -25.98 40.06 -22.99
CA ILE A 138 -24.53 40.23 -23.02
C ILE A 138 -24.16 41.12 -21.84
N THR A 139 -23.18 40.72 -21.02
CA THR A 139 -22.37 41.64 -20.21
C THR A 139 -20.94 41.14 -20.13
N VAL A 140 -20.03 42.08 -20.34
CA VAL A 140 -18.58 42.00 -20.42
C VAL A 140 -17.91 42.01 -19.03
N GLY A 141 -16.70 41.41 -18.99
CA GLY A 141 -15.55 41.53 -18.09
C GLY A 141 -15.57 42.26 -16.73
N SER A 142 -14.87 41.67 -15.75
CA SER A 142 -13.96 42.30 -14.77
C SER A 142 -13.38 41.19 -13.88
N LEU A 143 -12.09 40.81 -13.98
CA LEU A 143 -10.96 41.27 -13.15
C LEU A 143 -11.25 41.34 -11.64
N GLU A 144 -10.60 40.47 -10.85
CA GLU A 144 -9.78 40.83 -9.68
C GLU A 144 -9.08 39.60 -9.08
N ALA A 145 -7.88 39.85 -8.57
CA ALA A 145 -6.90 38.88 -8.10
C ALA A 145 -7.22 38.31 -6.70
N GLY A 146 -6.63 37.16 -6.40
CA GLY A 146 -6.75 36.50 -5.10
C GLY A 146 -5.58 35.57 -4.83
N SER A 147 -4.43 36.17 -4.56
CA SER A 147 -3.23 35.55 -3.98
C SER A 147 -3.58 34.81 -2.69
N ASN A 148 -3.02 33.61 -2.47
CA ASN A 148 -2.64 33.20 -1.12
C ASN A 148 -1.54 32.12 -1.13
N SER A 149 -0.36 32.62 -0.82
CA SER A 149 0.80 31.95 -0.24
C SER A 149 0.45 31.12 1.01
N SER A 150 0.93 29.89 1.09
CA SER A 150 1.41 29.28 2.35
C SER A 150 1.85 27.83 2.12
N SER A 151 3.17 27.59 2.13
CA SER A 151 3.70 26.27 2.46
C SER A 151 5.07 26.44 3.12
N SER A 152 5.00 26.36 4.44
CA SER A 152 6.07 26.45 5.41
C SER A 152 7.24 25.50 5.11
N SER A 153 8.43 26.07 4.95
CA SER A 153 9.70 25.37 5.07
C SER A 153 9.98 25.07 6.54
N LYS A 154 9.86 23.81 6.96
CA LYS A 154 10.26 23.33 8.28
C LYS A 154 11.64 22.64 8.20
N ALA A 155 12.62 23.35 8.76
CA ALA A 155 13.78 22.86 9.53
C ALA A 155 14.62 21.71 8.96
N ALA A 156 15.76 22.07 8.37
CA ALA A 156 16.96 21.24 8.38
C ALA A 156 17.66 21.42 9.74
N GLY A 157 17.78 20.34 10.50
CA GLY A 157 18.56 20.26 11.75
C GLY A 157 19.39 18.98 11.74
N SER A 158 20.67 19.13 11.39
CA SER A 158 21.73 18.11 11.39
C SER A 158 23.01 18.91 11.66
N ILE A 159 23.96 18.62 12.54
CA ILE A 159 24.40 17.40 13.22
C ILE A 159 25.05 17.88 14.53
N SER A 160 24.73 17.23 15.65
CA SER A 160 25.53 17.32 16.88
C SER A 160 26.59 16.22 16.80
N SER A 161 27.86 16.61 16.73
CA SER A 161 29.01 15.71 16.84
C SER A 161 29.32 15.49 18.32
N ASN A 162 29.22 14.25 18.79
CA ASN A 162 29.83 13.82 20.04
C ASN A 162 30.42 12.40 19.89
N THR A 163 31.68 12.29 20.33
CA THR A 163 32.42 11.12 20.84
C THR A 163 32.76 9.95 19.90
N ALA A 164 34.05 9.84 19.53
CA ALA A 164 35.01 8.92 20.15
C ALA A 164 36.44 9.38 19.81
#